data_AF-A0A8S9UDH5-F1
#
_entry.id   AF-A0A8S9UDH5-F1
#
_cell.length_a   1.000
_cell.length_b   1.000
_cell.length_c   1.000
_cell.angle_alpha   90.00
_cell.angle_beta   90.00
_cell.angle_gamma   90.00
#
_symmetry.space_group_name_H-M   'P 1'
#
loop_
_entity.id
_entity.type
_entity.pdbx_description
1 polymer ?
#
loop_
_entity_poly.entity_id
_entity_poly.type
_entity_poly.pdbx_seq_one_letter_code
_entity_poly.pdbx_strand_id
1 'polypeptide(L)'
;MDINAGFVEAMAEAASPSGGAAPGLTEELPPDLPMQYPCERSEFYVRECYPRYYGLVLHELFTRDKRCVTVTGSPGTGKSVFYGYFFNHFTREEQYRGFTIITASFTKYSDLQDIAVFENGKSVPKPESLSNSFWLENLSERKGPRIIHLYDGPPRISPQQQKMVCFTSPNERWLDSLYKDFSQTTLYMPLWDEDELFAAATSLRIDSVITRAVIDKRIGLFGLAARECLSQRESFVENRLKVVQQTIEEMGTLEPQRLVRIVTGDDTYHCLSHLVPRQDDPRKFDVRMASQYVRRRVLEKINVVVSFEEFANGYKQLRCNPQAAMDRGFSFLLKTYDLVRRGGKIHTITLGGSGHSKTFRCQKSFSDSARKLELLKKALKNPRSVRLILVALALDENKWKFKKRIQWDLLLNAENVDIIPGVDTSQLKAINVETVKDLRTAIDAPSAHQRDFFSGGVLTHYSTILKSFDERQNAIETMLTKIPMYVLEV
;
A
#
# COMPACT_ATOMS: atom_id res chain seq x y z
N MET A 1 22.17 -36.03 6.34
CA MET A 1 20.89 -36.73 6.62
C MET A 1 19.84 -35.64 6.73
N ASP A 2 19.07 -35.49 5.66
CA ASP A 2 18.08 -34.45 5.48
C ASP A 2 16.87 -34.64 6.41
N ILE A 3 16.55 -33.63 7.20
CA ILE A 3 15.30 -33.52 7.96
C ILE A 3 14.68 -32.17 7.58
N ASN A 4 14.20 -32.04 6.35
CA ASN A 4 13.57 -30.80 5.86
C ASN A 4 12.31 -31.03 5.01
N ALA A 5 11.81 -32.26 4.94
CA ALA A 5 10.67 -32.60 4.07
C ALA A 5 9.36 -32.93 4.82
N GLY A 6 9.34 -32.92 6.16
CA GLY A 6 8.25 -33.54 6.93
C GLY A 6 7.15 -32.62 7.48
N PHE A 7 7.20 -31.30 7.29
CA PHE A 7 6.30 -30.38 8.00
C PHE A 7 5.41 -29.49 7.09
N VAL A 8 5.50 -29.66 5.76
CA VAL A 8 4.75 -28.82 4.79
C VAL A 8 3.50 -29.52 4.25
N GLU A 9 3.26 -30.80 4.57
CA GLU A 9 2.26 -31.62 3.87
C GLU A 9 1.07 -32.11 4.71
N ALA A 10 0.74 -31.44 5.84
CA ALA A 10 -0.32 -31.91 6.74
C ALA A 10 -1.41 -30.87 7.11
N MET A 11 -1.74 -29.91 6.24
CA MET A 11 -2.92 -29.05 6.43
C MET A 11 -3.78 -28.82 5.18
N ALA A 12 -3.65 -29.67 4.17
CA ALA A 12 -4.49 -29.64 2.98
C ALA A 12 -5.56 -30.75 3.01
N GLU A 13 -6.42 -30.77 4.03
CA GLU A 13 -7.71 -31.46 3.95
C GLU A 13 -8.63 -31.04 5.12
N ALA A 14 -9.51 -30.09 4.86
CA ALA A 14 -10.74 -29.91 5.63
C ALA A 14 -11.84 -29.42 4.68
N ALA A 15 -12.90 -30.21 4.61
CA ALA A 15 -13.97 -30.18 3.63
C ALA A 15 -14.77 -28.87 3.58
N SER A 16 -15.31 -28.57 2.39
CA SER A 16 -16.41 -27.63 2.22
C SER A 16 -17.69 -28.15 2.92
N PRO A 17 -18.43 -27.29 3.64
CA PRO A 17 -19.85 -27.50 3.85
C PRO A 17 -20.67 -26.45 3.09
N SER A 18 -21.60 -26.99 2.31
CA SER A 18 -22.77 -26.35 1.74
C SER A 18 -23.60 -25.58 2.78
N GLY A 19 -24.06 -24.39 2.38
CA GLY A 19 -25.37 -23.82 2.74
C GLY A 19 -25.86 -23.98 4.18
N GLY A 20 -25.30 -23.20 5.10
CA GLY A 20 -25.80 -23.01 6.47
C GLY A 20 -24.89 -22.03 7.20
N ALA A 21 -25.46 -21.03 7.88
CA ALA A 21 -24.71 -19.96 8.55
C ALA A 21 -23.61 -20.52 9.47
N ALA A 22 -22.35 -20.15 9.23
CA ALA A 22 -21.20 -20.65 9.97
C ALA A 22 -21.09 -19.98 11.37
N PRO A 23 -20.91 -20.75 12.46
CA PRO A 23 -20.51 -20.22 13.75
C PRO A 23 -18.99 -19.90 13.75
N GLY A 24 -18.57 -18.77 14.34
CA GLY A 24 -17.15 -18.58 14.75
C GLY A 24 -16.32 -17.48 14.06
N LEU A 25 -16.91 -16.41 13.51
CA LEU A 25 -16.15 -15.30 12.89
C LEU A 25 -15.80 -14.16 13.87
N THR A 26 -16.26 -14.21 15.12
CA THR A 26 -16.00 -13.19 16.14
C THR A 26 -15.52 -13.81 17.45
N GLU A 27 -14.75 -13.03 18.22
CA GLU A 27 -14.29 -13.37 19.55
C GLU A 27 -14.46 -12.17 20.50
N GLU A 28 -14.52 -12.44 21.80
CA GLU A 28 -14.56 -11.41 22.84
C GLU A 28 -13.16 -10.92 23.21
N LEU A 29 -13.01 -9.60 23.36
CA LEU A 29 -11.87 -8.96 23.98
C LEU A 29 -11.90 -9.22 25.50
N PRO A 30 -10.77 -9.62 26.11
CA PRO A 30 -10.74 -9.76 27.56
C PRO A 30 -10.96 -8.40 28.24
N PRO A 31 -11.87 -8.31 29.23
CA PRO A 31 -12.29 -7.03 29.81
C PRO A 31 -11.17 -6.32 30.58
N ASP A 32 -10.26 -7.09 31.19
CA ASP A 32 -9.15 -6.58 31.99
C ASP A 32 -7.88 -6.32 31.15
N LEU A 33 -7.96 -6.44 29.82
CA LEU A 33 -6.79 -6.31 28.95
C LEU A 33 -6.47 -4.82 28.70
N PRO A 34 -5.29 -4.32 29.09
CA PRO A 34 -4.88 -2.94 28.83
C PRO A 34 -4.74 -2.70 27.32
N MET A 35 -5.42 -1.69 26.79
CA MET A 35 -5.45 -1.35 25.35
C MET A 35 -5.05 0.12 25.15
N GLN A 36 -4.17 0.39 24.19
CA GLN A 36 -3.75 1.75 23.83
C GLN A 36 -4.93 2.63 23.41
N TYR A 37 -5.86 2.02 22.68
CA TYR A 37 -7.12 2.61 22.28
C TYR A 37 -8.24 1.66 22.69
N PRO A 38 -9.10 2.03 23.66
CA PRO A 38 -10.23 1.21 24.06
C PRO A 38 -11.07 0.82 22.84
N CYS A 39 -11.42 -0.46 22.74
CA CYS A 39 -12.37 -0.90 21.74
C CYS A 39 -13.78 -0.52 22.21
N GLU A 40 -14.56 0.12 21.34
CA GLU A 40 -15.96 0.48 21.69
C GLU A 40 -16.85 -0.75 21.85
N ARG A 41 -16.40 -1.92 21.37
CA ARG A 41 -17.12 -3.18 21.39
C ARG A 41 -16.34 -4.23 22.18
N SER A 42 -17.08 -5.08 22.88
CA SER A 42 -16.55 -6.26 23.56
C SER A 42 -16.18 -7.38 22.59
N GLU A 43 -16.71 -7.38 21.37
CA GLU A 43 -16.44 -8.39 20.35
C GLU A 43 -15.66 -7.81 19.17
N PHE A 44 -14.81 -8.65 18.56
CA PHE A 44 -14.03 -8.34 17.38
C PHE A 44 -14.12 -9.46 16.33
N TYR A 45 -13.93 -9.10 15.07
CA TYR A 45 -13.85 -10.05 13.96
C TYR A 45 -12.47 -10.72 13.91
N VAL A 46 -12.46 -12.04 13.80
CA VAL A 46 -11.23 -12.83 13.65
C VAL A 46 -10.80 -12.81 12.19
N ARG A 47 -9.72 -12.08 11.92
CA ARG A 47 -9.14 -11.96 10.58
C ARG A 47 -8.50 -13.25 10.12
N GLU A 48 -8.56 -13.55 8.83
CA GLU A 48 -7.90 -14.74 8.25
C GLU A 48 -6.38 -14.73 8.50
N CYS A 49 -5.77 -13.54 8.57
CA CYS A 49 -4.34 -13.44 8.85
C CYS A 49 -3.96 -13.71 10.32
N TYR A 50 -4.90 -13.68 11.27
CA TYR A 50 -4.58 -13.79 12.70
C TYR A 50 -3.95 -15.15 13.08
N PRO A 51 -4.53 -16.31 12.71
CA PRO A 51 -3.90 -17.60 12.99
C PRO A 51 -2.47 -17.70 12.42
N ARG A 52 -2.25 -17.21 11.19
CA ARG A 52 -0.93 -17.20 10.56
C ARG A 52 0.07 -16.33 11.35
N TYR A 53 -0.32 -15.10 11.71
CA TYR A 53 0.57 -14.21 12.45
C TYR A 53 0.82 -14.68 13.87
N TYR A 54 -0.16 -15.32 14.51
CA TYR A 54 0.00 -15.96 15.81
C TYR A 54 1.09 -17.02 15.76
N GLY A 55 1.01 -17.94 14.80
CA GLY A 55 2.05 -18.96 14.58
C GLY A 55 3.43 -18.37 14.26
N LEU A 56 3.49 -17.31 13.44
CA LEU A 56 4.75 -16.62 13.13
C LEU A 56 5.39 -16.00 14.37
N VAL A 57 4.61 -15.32 15.23
CA VAL A 57 5.10 -14.73 16.47
C VAL A 57 5.65 -15.81 17.40
N LEU A 58 4.92 -16.91 17.59
CA LEU A 58 5.37 -18.02 18.43
C LEU A 58 6.64 -18.68 17.90
N HIS A 59 6.73 -18.91 16.60
CA HIS A 59 7.92 -19.45 15.96
C HIS A 59 9.14 -18.52 16.15
N GLU A 60 8.98 -17.21 15.99
CA GLU A 60 10.07 -16.26 16.26
C GLU A 60 10.48 -16.29 17.75
N LEU A 61 9.53 -16.28 18.68
CA LEU A 61 9.83 -16.27 20.12
C LEU A 61 10.48 -17.56 20.63
N PHE A 62 9.92 -18.72 20.28
CA PHE A 62 10.23 -19.99 20.92
C PHE A 62 11.07 -20.94 20.06
N THR A 63 10.98 -20.85 18.72
CA THR A 63 11.79 -21.69 17.82
C THR A 63 13.08 -20.98 17.40
N ARG A 64 13.00 -19.69 17.06
CA ARG A 64 14.17 -18.86 16.70
C ARG A 64 14.78 -18.10 17.88
N ASP A 65 14.25 -18.35 19.07
CA ASP A 65 14.69 -17.79 20.33
C ASP A 65 14.78 -16.24 20.33
N LYS A 66 13.93 -15.56 19.56
CA LYS A 66 13.84 -14.09 19.62
C LYS A 66 13.31 -13.68 20.98
N ARG A 67 13.94 -12.65 21.54
CA ARG A 67 13.52 -12.02 22.79
C ARG A 67 12.29 -11.14 22.58
N CYS A 68 12.25 -10.38 21.50
CA CYS A 68 11.16 -9.45 21.23
C CYS A 68 10.65 -9.59 19.78
N VAL A 69 9.34 -9.72 19.62
CA VAL A 69 8.67 -9.66 18.32
C VAL A 69 7.76 -8.43 18.29
N THR A 70 8.01 -7.52 17.37
CA THR A 70 7.10 -6.38 17.14
C THR A 70 6.18 -6.69 15.98
N VAL A 71 4.87 -6.70 16.22
CA VAL A 71 3.85 -6.77 15.18
C VAL A 71 3.41 -5.34 14.85
N THR A 72 3.76 -4.89 13.65
CA THR A 72 3.48 -3.53 13.17
C THR A 72 2.74 -3.52 11.83
N GLY A 73 2.54 -2.34 11.24
CA GLY A 73 1.79 -2.16 10.00
C GLY A 73 0.91 -0.91 10.05
N SER A 74 0.31 -0.52 8.93
CA SER A 74 -0.48 0.72 8.80
C SER A 74 -1.45 0.93 9.96
N PRO A 75 -1.61 2.17 10.49
CA PRO A 75 -2.68 2.47 11.44
C PRO A 75 -4.04 1.97 10.93
N GLY A 76 -4.89 1.49 11.84
CA GLY A 76 -6.23 1.02 11.48
C GLY A 76 -6.35 -0.41 10.94
N THR A 77 -5.27 -1.19 10.87
CA THR A 77 -5.31 -2.59 10.39
C THR A 77 -5.73 -3.64 11.43
N GLY A 78 -5.90 -3.26 12.70
CA GLY A 78 -6.37 -4.18 13.75
C GLY A 78 -5.28 -4.86 14.58
N LYS A 79 -4.11 -4.23 14.78
CA LYS A 79 -3.03 -4.79 15.62
C LYS A 79 -3.41 -4.91 17.09
N SER A 80 -4.07 -3.89 17.66
CA SER A 80 -4.58 -3.94 19.04
C SER A 80 -5.66 -5.01 19.22
N VAL A 81 -6.43 -5.31 18.17
CA VAL A 81 -7.38 -6.41 18.16
C VAL A 81 -6.64 -7.76 18.07
N PHE A 82 -5.59 -7.84 17.23
CA PHE A 82 -4.73 -9.03 17.17
C PHE A 82 -4.02 -9.30 18.49
N TYR A 83 -3.69 -8.28 19.27
CA TYR A 83 -3.20 -8.42 20.64
C TYR A 83 -4.22 -9.13 21.55
N GLY A 84 -5.50 -8.77 21.48
CA GLY A 84 -6.58 -9.50 22.17
C GLY A 84 -6.72 -10.95 21.71
N TYR A 85 -6.69 -11.17 20.39
CA TYR A 85 -6.66 -12.53 19.81
C TYR A 85 -5.47 -13.35 20.33
N PHE A 86 -4.26 -12.76 20.29
CA PHE A 86 -3.05 -13.42 20.77
C PHE A 86 -3.18 -13.81 22.24
N PHE A 87 -3.65 -12.89 23.08
CA PHE A 87 -3.87 -13.14 24.50
C PHE A 87 -4.85 -14.30 24.74
N ASN A 88 -6.00 -14.30 24.06
CA ASN A 88 -7.02 -15.35 24.18
C ASN A 88 -6.45 -16.73 23.85
N HIS A 89 -5.78 -16.85 22.70
CA HIS A 89 -5.26 -18.12 22.22
C HIS A 89 -4.09 -18.60 23.08
N PHE A 90 -3.15 -17.72 23.41
CA PHE A 90 -2.01 -18.05 24.27
C PHE A 90 -2.44 -18.50 25.67
N THR A 91 -3.51 -17.93 26.22
CA THR A 91 -4.03 -18.31 27.55
C THR A 91 -4.75 -19.67 27.55
N ARG A 92 -5.40 -20.04 26.43
CA ARG A 92 -6.23 -21.26 26.32
C ARG A 92 -5.42 -22.50 25.94
N GLU A 93 -4.33 -22.33 25.20
CA GLU A 93 -3.52 -23.45 24.71
C GLU A 93 -2.75 -24.18 25.82
N GLU A 94 -2.87 -25.51 25.85
CA GLU A 94 -2.27 -26.36 26.89
C GLU A 94 -0.75 -26.17 27.02
N GLN A 95 -0.07 -26.03 25.88
CA GLN A 95 1.40 -25.88 25.81
C GLN A 95 1.91 -24.60 26.51
N TYR A 96 1.07 -23.58 26.65
CA TYR A 96 1.42 -22.31 27.27
C TYR A 96 0.82 -22.13 28.67
N ARG A 97 0.20 -23.18 29.24
CA ARG A 97 -0.26 -23.15 30.62
C ARG A 97 0.90 -22.95 31.61
N GLY A 98 0.61 -22.17 32.65
CA GLY A 98 1.61 -21.80 33.67
C GLY A 98 2.53 -20.66 33.26
N PHE A 99 2.30 -20.00 32.12
CA PHE A 99 2.93 -18.70 31.85
C PHE A 99 2.29 -17.59 32.68
N THR A 100 3.13 -16.71 33.23
CA THR A 100 2.73 -15.38 33.70
C THR A 100 2.73 -14.45 32.49
N ILE A 101 1.58 -13.85 32.19
CA ILE A 101 1.41 -12.89 31.10
C ILE A 101 1.36 -11.49 31.70
N ILE A 102 2.36 -10.67 31.40
CA ILE A 102 2.39 -9.26 31.81
C ILE A 102 1.91 -8.45 30.61
N THR A 103 0.85 -7.68 30.81
CA THR A 103 0.22 -6.89 29.75
C THR A 103 0.32 -5.41 30.08
N ALA A 104 0.56 -4.58 29.07
CA ALA A 104 0.62 -3.14 29.29
C ALA A 104 0.24 -2.38 28.02
N SER A 105 -0.40 -1.22 28.19
CA SER A 105 -0.72 -0.32 27.09
C SER A 105 0.10 0.97 27.19
N PHE A 106 0.60 1.43 26.04
CA PHE A 106 1.40 2.65 25.94
C PHE A 106 0.78 3.62 24.96
N THR A 107 0.90 4.92 25.25
CA THR A 107 0.56 5.95 24.27
C THR A 107 1.47 5.85 23.04
N LYS A 108 1.11 6.52 21.94
CA LYS A 108 1.98 6.63 20.75
C LYS A 108 3.34 7.30 21.03
N TYR A 109 3.48 7.96 22.20
CA TYR A 109 4.69 8.62 22.68
C TYR A 109 5.48 7.76 23.68
N SER A 110 5.07 6.51 23.87
CA SER A 110 5.72 5.55 24.76
C SER A 110 5.56 5.86 26.25
N ASP A 111 4.46 6.51 26.62
CA ASP A 111 4.07 6.70 28.02
C ASP A 111 3.14 5.56 28.45
N LEU A 112 3.42 4.94 29.60
CA LEU A 112 2.61 3.87 30.15
C LEU A 112 1.22 4.40 30.53
N GLN A 113 0.17 3.77 30.00
CA GLN A 113 -1.21 4.10 30.32
C GLN A 113 -1.76 3.16 31.40
N ASP A 114 -1.61 1.86 31.19
CA ASP A 114 -2.18 0.85 32.07
C ASP A 114 -1.44 -0.49 31.99
N ILE A 115 -1.65 -1.34 32.99
CA ILE A 115 -0.94 -2.61 33.18
C ILE A 115 -1.83 -3.62 33.89
N ALA A 116 -1.79 -4.88 33.43
CA ALA A 116 -2.42 -6.01 34.10
C ALA A 116 -1.52 -7.25 34.03
N VAL A 117 -1.60 -8.10 35.04
CA VAL A 117 -0.82 -9.34 35.12
C VAL A 117 -1.78 -10.51 35.21
N PHE A 118 -1.53 -11.56 34.45
CA PHE A 118 -2.35 -12.76 34.43
C PHE A 118 -1.51 -13.99 34.76
N GLU A 119 -1.98 -14.78 35.72
CA GLU A 119 -1.39 -16.06 36.10
C GLU A 119 -2.45 -17.15 35.94
N ASN A 120 -2.17 -18.18 35.14
CA ASN A 120 -3.13 -19.23 34.79
C ASN A 120 -4.49 -18.69 34.31
N GLY A 121 -4.44 -17.63 33.50
CA GLY A 121 -5.63 -16.97 32.92
C GLY A 121 -6.43 -16.12 33.91
N LYS A 122 -5.96 -15.91 35.14
CA LYS A 122 -6.63 -15.06 36.13
C LYS A 122 -5.85 -13.78 36.36
N SER A 123 -6.55 -12.65 36.41
CA SER A 123 -5.96 -11.35 36.72
C SER A 123 -5.42 -11.34 38.16
N VAL A 124 -4.19 -10.83 38.30
CA VAL A 124 -3.51 -10.64 39.58
C VAL A 124 -3.71 -9.18 39.99
N PRO A 125 -4.30 -8.92 41.16
CA PRO A 125 -4.56 -7.55 41.60
C PRO A 125 -3.24 -6.79 41.79
N LYS A 126 -3.20 -5.57 41.26
CA LYS A 126 -2.11 -4.63 41.52
C LYS A 126 -2.14 -4.21 43.00
N PRO A 127 -1.00 -4.16 43.71
CA PRO A 127 -0.94 -3.54 45.03
C PRO A 127 -1.33 -2.05 44.94
N GLU A 128 -2.30 -1.61 45.74
CA GLU A 128 -2.83 -0.24 45.72
C GLU A 128 -1.76 0.84 45.93
N SER A 129 -0.70 0.51 46.68
CA SER A 129 0.40 1.42 47.00
C SER A 129 1.37 1.66 45.84
N LEU A 130 1.30 0.89 44.75
CA LEU A 130 2.26 0.97 43.65
C LEU A 130 1.71 1.73 42.45
N SER A 131 2.51 2.68 41.96
CA SER A 131 2.29 3.28 40.64
C SER A 131 2.47 2.23 39.54
N ASN A 132 1.81 2.43 38.41
CA ASN A 132 1.89 1.51 37.27
C ASN A 132 3.34 1.36 36.76
N SER A 133 4.12 2.45 36.75
CA SER A 133 5.51 2.44 36.30
C SER A 133 6.39 1.58 37.21
N PHE A 134 6.29 1.78 38.53
CA PHE A 134 7.08 1.03 39.50
C PHE A 134 6.68 -0.45 39.52
N TRP A 135 5.39 -0.74 39.34
CA TRP A 135 4.93 -2.12 39.23
C TRP A 135 5.50 -2.80 37.97
N LEU A 136 5.48 -2.13 36.83
CA LEU A 136 6.05 -2.64 35.59
C LEU A 136 7.56 -2.90 35.69
N GLU A 137 8.30 -1.98 36.33
CA GLU A 137 9.74 -2.14 36.59
C GLU A 137 10.02 -3.40 37.41
N ASN A 138 9.33 -3.57 38.54
CA ASN A 138 9.47 -4.78 39.38
C ASN A 138 9.12 -6.08 38.63
N LEU A 139 8.09 -6.04 37.77
CA LEU A 139 7.68 -7.20 36.97
C LEU A 139 8.71 -7.54 35.87
N SER A 140 9.36 -6.52 35.30
CA SER A 140 10.40 -6.67 34.29
C SER A 140 11.70 -7.27 34.86
N GLU A 141 11.90 -7.16 36.18
CA GLU A 141 13.04 -7.76 36.89
C GLU A 141 12.77 -9.20 37.35
N ARG A 142 11.51 -9.68 37.31
CA ARG A 142 11.19 -11.06 37.71
C ARG A 142 11.96 -12.07 36.86
N LYS A 143 12.63 -13.01 37.52
CA LYS A 143 13.31 -14.11 36.82
C LYS A 143 12.40 -15.32 36.76
N GLY A 144 12.25 -15.90 35.57
CA GLY A 144 11.50 -17.13 35.37
C GLY A 144 11.43 -17.52 33.90
N PRO A 145 11.47 -18.84 33.58
CA PRO A 145 11.44 -19.30 32.20
C PRO A 145 10.06 -19.18 31.53
N ARG A 146 9.01 -18.86 32.29
CA ARG A 146 7.61 -18.82 31.84
C ARG A 146 6.96 -17.45 32.06
N ILE A 147 7.64 -16.40 31.59
CA ILE A 147 7.12 -15.03 31.63
C ILE A 147 7.13 -14.48 30.21
N ILE A 148 6.00 -13.90 29.80
CA ILE A 148 5.86 -13.20 28.51
C ILE A 148 5.20 -11.84 28.73
N HIS A 149 5.72 -10.83 28.02
CA HIS A 149 5.17 -9.48 27.98
C HIS A 149 4.37 -9.27 26.69
N LEU A 150 3.14 -8.80 26.79
CA LEU A 150 2.30 -8.45 25.64
C LEU A 150 1.89 -6.98 25.73
N TYR A 151 2.45 -6.13 24.87
CA TYR A 151 2.24 -4.68 24.95
C TYR A 151 1.44 -4.14 23.76
N ASP A 152 0.38 -3.37 24.02
CA ASP A 152 -0.32 -2.60 22.99
C ASP A 152 0.19 -1.15 22.98
N GLY A 153 0.88 -0.77 21.92
CA GLY A 153 1.63 0.47 21.80
C GLY A 153 3.15 0.31 22.03
N PRO A 154 3.96 1.29 21.60
CA PRO A 154 5.41 1.19 21.64
C PRO A 154 5.96 1.55 23.02
N PRO A 155 6.66 0.66 23.74
CA PRO A 155 7.36 1.04 24.96
C PRO A 155 8.62 1.85 24.65
N ARG A 156 9.23 2.47 25.67
CA ARG A 156 10.55 3.11 25.51
C ARG A 156 11.67 2.09 25.40
N ILE A 157 11.54 0.96 26.12
CA ILE A 157 12.58 -0.06 26.27
C ILE A 157 11.89 -1.43 26.37
N SER A 158 12.49 -2.45 25.73
CA SER A 158 12.12 -3.87 25.88
C SER A 158 12.62 -4.46 27.21
N PRO A 159 11.92 -5.44 27.83
CA PRO A 159 12.43 -6.15 29.02
C PRO A 159 13.68 -6.97 28.65
N GLN A 160 14.74 -6.89 29.46
CA GLN A 160 16.08 -7.39 29.09
C GLN A 160 16.18 -8.92 28.96
N GLN A 161 15.49 -9.68 29.80
CA GLN A 161 15.68 -11.14 29.91
C GLN A 161 14.44 -11.96 29.55
N GLN A 162 13.29 -11.32 29.36
CA GLN A 162 12.01 -11.99 29.19
C GLN A 162 11.52 -11.86 27.74
N LYS A 163 10.66 -12.80 27.32
CA LYS A 163 10.04 -12.79 26.00
C LYS A 163 8.99 -11.68 25.91
N MET A 164 8.88 -11.04 24.75
CA MET A 164 7.97 -9.92 24.53
C MET A 164 7.33 -9.96 23.15
N VAL A 165 6.05 -9.61 23.09
CA VAL A 165 5.36 -9.21 21.86
C VAL A 165 4.87 -7.77 22.01
N CYS A 166 5.22 -6.91 21.06
CA CYS A 166 4.76 -5.52 21.01
C CYS A 166 3.86 -5.33 19.78
N PHE A 167 2.64 -4.85 19.99
CA PHE A 167 1.65 -4.60 18.96
C PHE A 167 1.52 -3.10 18.77
N THR A 168 2.01 -2.55 17.67
CA THR A 168 2.08 -1.08 17.55
C THR A 168 2.02 -0.59 16.12
N SER A 169 1.46 0.59 15.90
CA SER A 169 1.66 1.30 14.63
C SER A 169 3.13 1.69 14.47
N PRO A 170 3.61 1.98 13.24
CA PRO A 170 5.03 2.25 13.03
C PRO A 170 5.45 3.43 13.90
N ASN A 171 6.46 3.20 14.73
CA ASN A 171 7.03 4.20 15.61
C ASN A 171 8.53 4.20 15.37
N GLU A 172 9.03 5.25 14.73
CA GLU A 172 10.42 5.34 14.27
C GLU A 172 11.41 5.10 15.42
N ARG A 173 11.20 5.77 16.56
CA ARG A 173 12.07 5.63 17.74
C ARG A 173 12.14 4.18 18.25
N TRP A 174 10.98 3.51 18.33
CA TRP A 174 10.91 2.12 18.74
C TRP A 174 11.57 1.21 17.70
N LEU A 175 11.18 1.31 16.43
CA LEU A 175 11.68 0.45 15.35
C LEU A 175 13.20 0.60 15.14
N ASP A 176 13.73 1.82 15.24
CA ASP A 176 15.17 2.09 15.16
C ASP A 176 15.95 1.43 16.29
N SER A 177 15.34 1.31 17.47
CA SER A 177 15.95 0.59 18.60
C SER A 177 16.04 -0.92 18.35
N LEU A 178 15.10 -1.50 17.58
CA LEU A 178 15.08 -2.93 17.25
C LEU A 178 16.12 -3.29 16.18
N TYR A 179 16.37 -2.39 15.22
CA TYR A 179 17.26 -2.67 14.09
C TYR A 179 18.68 -3.04 14.51
N LYS A 180 19.12 -2.60 15.69
CA LYS A 180 20.47 -2.84 16.22
C LYS A 180 20.60 -4.14 17.03
N ASP A 181 19.50 -4.83 17.31
CA ASP A 181 19.47 -5.98 18.22
C ASP A 181 18.95 -7.24 17.50
N PHE A 182 19.87 -8.17 17.23
CA PHE A 182 19.55 -9.44 16.57
C PHE A 182 18.60 -10.35 17.38
N SER A 183 18.44 -10.10 18.69
CA SER A 183 17.45 -10.80 19.52
C SER A 183 16.02 -10.34 19.24
N GLN A 184 15.82 -9.34 18.38
CA GLN A 184 14.52 -8.76 18.09
C GLN A 184 14.14 -8.95 16.62
N THR A 185 12.85 -8.92 16.32
CA THR A 185 12.35 -8.95 14.95
C THR A 185 11.03 -8.19 14.81
N THR A 186 10.70 -7.83 13.57
CA THR A 186 9.50 -7.06 13.23
C THR A 186 8.70 -7.82 12.18
N LEU A 187 7.40 -7.94 12.37
CA LEU A 187 6.43 -8.52 11.44
C LEU A 187 5.41 -7.44 11.04
N TYR A 188 5.19 -7.24 9.75
CA TYR A 188 4.24 -6.27 9.21
C TYR A 188 2.92 -6.96 8.92
N MET A 189 1.85 -6.57 9.61
CA MET A 189 0.50 -7.13 9.43
C MET A 189 -0.14 -6.56 8.16
N PRO A 190 -0.83 -7.38 7.35
CA PRO A 190 -1.44 -6.93 6.11
C PRO A 190 -2.59 -5.95 6.36
N LEU A 191 -2.89 -5.16 5.32
CA LEU A 191 -4.15 -4.46 5.19
C LEU A 191 -5.31 -5.46 5.17
N TRP A 192 -6.53 -4.94 5.30
CA TRP A 192 -7.72 -5.74 5.06
C TRP A 192 -7.89 -5.98 3.57
N ASP A 193 -8.70 -6.95 3.19
CA ASP A 193 -9.28 -7.02 1.85
C ASP A 193 -10.75 -6.59 1.86
N GLU A 194 -11.32 -6.39 0.67
CA GLU A 194 -12.69 -5.87 0.52
C GLU A 194 -13.71 -6.86 1.11
N ASP A 195 -13.57 -8.15 0.80
CA ASP A 195 -14.48 -9.20 1.25
C ASP A 195 -14.39 -9.41 2.77
N GLU A 196 -13.18 -9.32 3.35
CA GLU A 196 -12.94 -9.35 4.78
C GLU A 196 -13.64 -8.19 5.51
N LEU A 197 -13.64 -6.97 4.94
CA LEU A 197 -14.36 -5.83 5.51
C LEU A 197 -15.88 -6.06 5.51
N PHE A 198 -16.45 -6.59 4.43
CA PHE A 198 -17.88 -6.91 4.36
C PHE A 198 -18.26 -8.03 5.33
N ALA A 199 -17.44 -9.08 5.40
CA ALA A 199 -17.63 -10.19 6.33
C ALA A 199 -17.58 -9.72 7.77
N ALA A 200 -16.64 -8.83 8.12
CA ALA A 200 -16.57 -8.24 9.44
C ALA A 200 -17.78 -7.35 9.77
N ALA A 201 -18.23 -6.51 8.84
CA ALA A 201 -19.41 -5.68 9.07
C ALA A 201 -20.66 -6.52 9.36
N THR A 202 -20.84 -7.61 8.62
CA THR A 202 -21.96 -8.56 8.78
C THR A 202 -21.84 -9.34 10.09
N SER A 203 -20.66 -9.90 10.36
CA SER A 203 -20.42 -10.73 11.57
C SER A 203 -20.57 -9.91 12.85
N LEU A 204 -20.15 -8.65 12.81
CA LEU A 204 -20.31 -7.70 13.91
C LEU A 204 -21.72 -7.07 13.94
N ARG A 205 -22.63 -7.39 13.00
CA ARG A 205 -23.99 -6.83 12.94
C ARG A 205 -23.99 -5.29 12.93
N ILE A 206 -23.08 -4.69 12.16
CA ILE A 206 -23.03 -3.23 11.90
C ILE A 206 -23.43 -2.88 10.48
N ASP A 207 -23.74 -3.88 9.66
CA ASP A 207 -24.08 -3.79 8.25
C ASP A 207 -25.37 -2.98 7.97
N SER A 208 -26.22 -2.79 8.99
CA SER A 208 -27.38 -1.88 8.90
C SER A 208 -26.98 -0.40 8.78
N VAL A 209 -25.81 -0.02 9.32
CA VAL A 209 -25.26 1.35 9.25
C VAL A 209 -24.10 1.39 8.26
N ILE A 210 -23.20 0.42 8.35
CA ILE A 210 -22.00 0.27 7.53
C ILE A 210 -22.32 -0.69 6.36
N THR A 211 -23.10 -0.18 5.42
CA THR A 211 -23.49 -0.92 4.22
C THR A 211 -22.30 -1.12 3.28
N ARG A 212 -22.44 -2.03 2.31
CA ARG A 212 -21.41 -2.24 1.27
C ARG A 212 -21.03 -0.95 0.55
N ALA A 213 -22.00 -0.13 0.17
CA ALA A 213 -21.75 1.16 -0.47
C ALA A 213 -20.96 2.15 0.40
N VAL A 214 -21.17 2.12 1.73
CA VAL A 214 -20.41 2.94 2.68
C VAL A 214 -18.96 2.47 2.75
N ILE A 215 -18.74 1.16 2.83
CA ILE A 215 -17.40 0.56 2.83
C ILE A 215 -16.67 0.90 1.52
N ASP A 216 -17.29 0.68 0.35
CA ASP A 216 -16.70 0.99 -0.95
C ASP A 216 -16.27 2.46 -1.06
N LYS A 217 -17.14 3.37 -0.63
CA LYS A 217 -16.83 4.80 -0.57
C LYS A 217 -15.62 5.08 0.32
N ARG A 218 -15.55 4.46 1.49
CA ARG A 218 -14.46 4.67 2.46
C ARG A 218 -13.15 4.01 2.01
N ILE A 219 -13.19 2.88 1.32
CA ILE A 219 -12.02 2.29 0.64
C ILE A 219 -11.48 3.27 -0.40
N GLY A 220 -12.36 3.90 -1.19
CA GLY A 220 -11.96 4.92 -2.16
C GLY A 220 -11.22 6.11 -1.54
N LEU A 221 -11.53 6.45 -0.28
CA LEU A 221 -10.96 7.58 0.46
C LEU A 221 -9.71 7.22 1.27
N PHE A 222 -9.78 6.15 2.06
CA PHE A 222 -8.79 5.77 3.06
C PHE A 222 -8.04 4.49 2.73
N GLY A 223 -8.46 3.77 1.68
CA GLY A 223 -7.97 2.43 1.38
C GLY A 223 -8.51 1.39 2.33
N LEU A 224 -7.82 0.26 2.40
CA LEU A 224 -8.22 -0.93 3.16
C LEU A 224 -7.86 -0.84 4.67
N ALA A 225 -8.03 0.35 5.26
CA ALA A 225 -7.87 0.61 6.68
C ALA A 225 -9.21 0.41 7.40
N ALA A 226 -9.35 -0.70 8.13
CA ALA A 226 -10.62 -1.08 8.73
C ALA A 226 -11.15 -0.08 9.76
N ARG A 227 -10.27 0.58 10.52
CA ARG A 227 -10.69 1.59 11.51
C ARG A 227 -11.51 2.71 10.86
N GLU A 228 -11.06 3.21 9.72
CA GLU A 228 -11.79 4.22 8.94
C GLU A 228 -13.00 3.61 8.22
N CYS A 229 -12.86 2.43 7.61
CA CYS A 229 -13.91 1.80 6.81
C CYS A 229 -15.11 1.33 7.64
N LEU A 230 -14.88 0.76 8.83
CA LEU A 230 -15.90 0.14 9.68
C LEU A 230 -16.40 1.03 10.83
N SER A 231 -15.93 2.27 10.95
CA SER A 231 -16.36 3.17 12.03
C SER A 231 -17.84 3.55 11.90
N GLN A 232 -18.62 3.35 12.94
CA GLN A 232 -20.01 3.83 13.02
C GLN A 232 -20.11 5.33 13.35
N ARG A 233 -18.99 5.96 13.71
CA ARG A 233 -18.93 7.38 14.08
C ARG A 233 -18.56 8.22 12.86
N GLU A 234 -19.56 8.75 12.16
CA GLU A 234 -19.32 9.59 10.98
C GLU A 234 -18.44 10.81 11.27
N SER A 235 -18.61 11.46 12.43
CA SER A 235 -17.75 12.57 12.84
C SER A 235 -16.27 12.20 12.96
N PHE A 236 -15.95 10.95 13.35
CA PHE A 236 -14.58 10.44 13.32
C PHE A 236 -14.09 10.34 11.87
N VAL A 237 -14.87 9.73 10.98
CA VAL A 237 -14.51 9.52 9.57
C VAL A 237 -14.30 10.85 8.85
N GLU A 238 -15.18 11.83 9.07
CA GLU A 238 -15.05 13.19 8.55
C GLU A 238 -13.76 13.88 9.04
N ASN A 239 -13.45 13.75 10.34
CA ASN A 239 -12.21 14.29 10.89
C ASN A 239 -10.97 13.61 10.29
N ARG A 240 -11.02 12.29 10.05
CA ARG A 240 -9.94 11.58 9.35
C ARG A 240 -9.77 12.07 7.92
N LEU A 241 -10.87 12.33 7.20
CA LEU A 241 -10.81 12.89 5.85
C LEU A 241 -10.20 14.29 5.85
N LYS A 242 -10.59 15.15 6.81
CA LYS A 242 -10.00 16.50 6.97
C LYS A 242 -8.49 16.41 7.18
N VAL A 243 -8.01 15.48 8.01
CA VAL A 243 -6.56 15.27 8.23
C VAL A 243 -5.87 14.86 6.92
N VAL A 244 -6.46 13.95 6.14
CA VAL A 244 -5.92 13.56 4.82
C VAL A 244 -5.84 14.78 3.89
N GLN A 245 -6.93 15.55 3.79
CA GLN A 245 -7.01 16.74 2.94
C GLN A 245 -5.99 17.80 3.34
N GLN A 246 -5.91 18.13 4.63
CA GLN A 246 -4.96 19.09 5.18
C GLN A 246 -3.52 18.64 4.91
N THR A 247 -3.20 17.36 5.14
CA THR A 247 -1.86 16.82 4.86
C THR A 247 -1.51 17.02 3.38
N ILE A 248 -2.45 16.80 2.46
CA ILE A 248 -2.25 16.99 1.02
C ILE A 248 -2.13 18.48 0.66
N GLU A 249 -2.87 19.36 1.33
CA GLU A 249 -2.75 20.81 1.12
C GLU A 249 -1.37 21.33 1.53
N GLU A 250 -0.89 20.91 2.70
CA GLU A 250 0.44 21.22 3.22
C GLU A 250 1.56 20.69 2.31
N MET A 251 1.31 19.64 1.50
CA MET A 251 2.29 19.19 0.50
C MET A 251 2.62 20.26 -0.55
N GLY A 252 1.70 21.17 -0.85
CA GLY A 252 1.94 22.25 -1.81
C GLY A 252 3.05 23.23 -1.39
N THR A 253 3.42 23.24 -0.11
CA THR A 253 4.50 24.08 0.42
C THR A 253 5.81 23.32 0.62
N LEU A 254 5.82 22.00 0.35
CA LEU A 254 7.00 21.18 0.51
C LEU A 254 7.93 21.32 -0.68
N GLU A 255 9.23 21.29 -0.39
CA GLU A 255 10.27 21.20 -1.42
C GLU A 255 10.09 19.93 -2.28
N PRO A 256 10.33 19.99 -3.61
CA PRO A 256 10.18 18.85 -4.51
C PRO A 256 10.88 17.56 -4.04
N GLN A 257 12.00 17.66 -3.32
CA GLN A 257 12.71 16.47 -2.83
C GLN A 257 11.92 15.74 -1.74
N ARG A 258 11.21 16.46 -0.86
CA ARG A 258 10.33 15.84 0.14
C ARG A 258 9.11 15.20 -0.51
N LEU A 259 8.56 15.84 -1.55
CA LEU A 259 7.46 15.26 -2.33
C LEU A 259 7.85 13.93 -2.99
N VAL A 260 9.05 13.85 -3.57
CA VAL A 260 9.57 12.60 -4.14
C VAL A 260 9.68 11.54 -3.06
N ARG A 261 10.23 11.86 -1.88
CA ARG A 261 10.36 10.90 -0.77
C ARG A 261 9.02 10.38 -0.28
N ILE A 262 7.98 11.21 -0.24
CA ILE A 262 6.62 10.77 0.11
C ILE A 262 6.07 9.79 -0.94
N VAL A 263 6.28 10.07 -2.23
CA VAL A 263 5.79 9.20 -3.33
C VAL A 263 6.59 7.91 -3.45
N THR A 264 7.90 7.94 -3.18
CA THR A 264 8.77 6.76 -3.20
C THR A 264 8.68 5.92 -1.93
N GLY A 265 7.99 6.42 -0.89
CA GLY A 265 7.85 5.75 0.39
C GLY A 265 9.03 5.92 1.35
N ASP A 266 9.95 6.85 1.05
CA ASP A 266 11.12 7.19 1.88
C ASP A 266 10.76 8.14 3.06
N ASP A 267 9.60 8.80 3.02
CA ASP A 267 9.01 9.57 4.12
C ASP A 267 7.54 9.13 4.29
N THR A 268 7.20 8.51 5.43
CA THR A 268 5.88 7.90 5.63
C THR A 268 4.90 8.85 6.33
N TYR A 269 3.95 9.38 5.57
CA TYR A 269 2.71 9.90 6.12
C TYR A 269 1.69 8.77 6.18
N HIS A 270 1.38 8.27 7.38
CA HIS A 270 0.50 7.11 7.52
C HIS A 270 -0.95 7.34 7.04
N CYS A 271 -1.36 8.60 6.89
CA CYS A 271 -2.64 8.96 6.27
C CYS A 271 -2.60 8.96 4.73
N LEU A 272 -1.41 9.03 4.13
CA LEU A 272 -1.22 9.05 2.67
C LEU A 272 -0.68 7.74 2.12
N SER A 273 -0.11 6.92 2.99
CA SER A 273 0.59 5.69 2.59
C SER A 273 0.38 4.57 3.60
N HIS A 274 0.37 3.35 3.07
CA HIS A 274 0.20 2.12 3.79
C HIS A 274 1.44 1.23 3.64
N LEU A 275 1.79 0.54 4.72
CA LEU A 275 2.78 -0.52 4.73
C LEU A 275 2.09 -1.83 4.35
N VAL A 276 2.57 -2.48 3.30
CA VAL A 276 2.04 -3.76 2.81
C VAL A 276 3.15 -4.80 2.93
N PRO A 277 2.97 -5.87 3.72
CA PRO A 277 3.99 -6.91 3.84
C PRO A 277 4.25 -7.58 2.49
N ARG A 278 5.50 -8.01 2.28
CA ARG A 278 5.82 -8.84 1.11
C ARG A 278 5.26 -10.23 1.29
N GLN A 279 4.80 -10.82 0.19
CA GLN A 279 4.09 -12.10 0.21
C GLN A 279 4.98 -13.25 0.72
N ASP A 280 6.27 -13.20 0.38
CA ASP A 280 7.30 -14.17 0.73
C ASP A 280 7.92 -13.94 2.13
N ASP A 281 7.98 -12.68 2.58
CA ASP A 281 8.65 -12.33 3.82
C ASP A 281 7.90 -11.23 4.59
N PRO A 282 7.07 -11.57 5.60
CA PRO A 282 6.32 -10.59 6.39
C PRO A 282 7.20 -9.72 7.29
N ARG A 283 8.51 -9.96 7.33
CA ARG A 283 9.49 -9.06 7.98
C ARG A 283 9.87 -7.87 7.10
N LYS A 284 9.47 -7.90 5.82
CA LYS A 284 9.67 -6.83 4.85
C LYS A 284 8.32 -6.29 4.42
N PHE A 285 8.33 -5.04 3.98
CA PHE A 285 7.15 -4.36 3.49
C PHE A 285 7.50 -3.49 2.29
N ASP A 286 6.48 -3.19 1.50
CA ASP A 286 6.49 -2.14 0.50
C ASP A 286 5.53 -1.03 0.95
N VAL A 287 5.79 0.18 0.47
CA VAL A 287 4.92 1.33 0.71
C VAL A 287 4.00 1.52 -0.48
N ARG A 288 2.69 1.65 -0.22
CA ARG A 288 1.68 1.94 -1.24
C ARG A 288 0.90 3.18 -0.85
N MET A 289 0.43 3.95 -1.83
CA MET A 289 -0.51 5.04 -1.56
C MET A 289 -1.76 4.49 -0.88
N ALA A 290 -2.29 5.22 0.10
CA ALA A 290 -3.40 4.76 0.93
C ALA A 290 -4.64 4.44 0.08
N SER A 291 -4.99 5.32 -0.87
CA SER A 291 -6.16 5.17 -1.73
C SER A 291 -5.98 5.81 -3.12
N GLN A 292 -6.91 5.53 -4.04
CA GLN A 292 -6.93 6.17 -5.35
C GLN A 292 -7.19 7.69 -5.23
N TYR A 293 -8.04 8.10 -4.27
CA TYR A 293 -8.27 9.51 -3.95
C TYR A 293 -6.97 10.20 -3.54
N VAL A 294 -6.26 9.64 -2.55
CA VAL A 294 -4.98 10.18 -2.07
C VAL A 294 -3.99 10.28 -3.22
N ARG A 295 -3.83 9.19 -3.98
CA ARG A 295 -2.91 9.15 -5.13
C ARG A 295 -3.19 10.27 -6.12
N ARG A 296 -4.45 10.45 -6.53
CA ARG A 296 -4.85 11.50 -7.48
C ARG A 296 -4.52 12.90 -6.94
N ARG A 297 -4.90 13.18 -5.70
CA ARG A 297 -4.73 14.49 -5.07
C ARG A 297 -3.26 14.83 -4.79
N VAL A 298 -2.46 13.85 -4.39
CA VAL A 298 -1.02 14.01 -4.25
C VAL A 298 -0.38 14.35 -5.61
N LEU A 299 -0.76 13.64 -6.68
CA LEU A 299 -0.26 13.92 -8.03
C LEU A 299 -0.65 15.32 -8.51
N GLU A 300 -1.89 15.77 -8.27
CA GLU A 300 -2.33 17.13 -8.56
C GLU A 300 -1.43 18.17 -7.88
N LYS A 301 -1.09 17.98 -6.61
CA LYS A 301 -0.22 18.91 -5.86
C LYS A 301 1.20 18.93 -6.40
N ILE A 302 1.77 17.78 -6.72
CA ILE A 302 3.13 17.71 -7.27
C ILE A 302 3.19 18.41 -8.65
N ASN A 303 2.15 18.26 -9.48
CA ASN A 303 2.06 18.93 -10.77
C ASN A 303 2.02 20.47 -10.67
N VAL A 304 1.56 21.01 -9.54
CA VAL A 304 1.56 22.45 -9.26
C VAL A 304 2.93 22.92 -8.76
N VAL A 305 3.60 22.13 -7.93
CA VAL A 305 4.89 22.49 -7.29
C VAL A 305 6.08 22.37 -8.26
N VAL A 306 6.07 21.35 -9.13
CA VAL A 306 7.09 21.19 -10.18
C VAL A 306 6.67 22.06 -11.37
N SER A 307 7.29 23.23 -11.51
CA SER A 307 6.83 24.29 -12.41
C SER A 307 6.38 23.79 -13.79
N PHE A 308 5.13 24.16 -14.11
CA PHE A 308 4.41 23.77 -15.31
C PHE A 308 5.09 24.28 -16.60
N GLU A 309 5.96 25.29 -16.56
CA GLU A 309 6.58 25.84 -17.79
C GLU A 309 7.67 24.93 -18.41
N GLU A 310 8.46 24.22 -17.60
CA GLU A 310 9.42 23.25 -18.13
C GLU A 310 8.74 21.95 -18.57
N PHE A 311 7.60 21.60 -17.96
CA PHE A 311 6.87 20.37 -18.21
C PHE A 311 5.80 20.50 -19.31
N ALA A 312 5.04 21.60 -19.36
CA ALA A 312 3.97 21.83 -20.34
C ALA A 312 4.48 21.93 -21.79
N ASN A 313 5.71 22.42 -21.98
CA ASN A 313 6.37 22.42 -23.28
C ASN A 313 6.74 21.01 -23.76
N GLY A 314 7.00 20.07 -22.85
CA GLY A 314 7.14 18.64 -23.17
C GLY A 314 5.79 17.92 -23.30
N TYR A 315 4.81 18.32 -22.48
CA TYR A 315 3.46 17.76 -22.41
C TYR A 315 2.65 17.97 -23.71
N LYS A 316 2.78 19.14 -24.36
CA LYS A 316 2.18 19.38 -25.68
C LYS A 316 2.70 18.43 -26.77
N GLN A 317 3.87 17.82 -26.61
CA GLN A 317 4.47 16.93 -27.60
C GLN A 317 4.21 15.43 -27.35
N LEU A 318 3.69 15.05 -26.18
CA LEU A 318 3.50 13.66 -25.75
C LEU A 318 2.02 13.20 -25.78
N ARG A 319 1.18 13.88 -26.57
CA ARG A 319 -0.29 13.81 -26.57
C ARG A 319 -0.94 12.49 -27.05
N CYS A 320 -0.33 11.33 -26.79
CA CYS A 320 -0.85 10.01 -27.19
C CYS A 320 -0.51 8.89 -26.18
N ASN A 321 -0.83 9.02 -24.89
CA ASN A 321 -0.67 7.89 -23.96
C ASN A 321 -1.71 7.92 -22.82
N PRO A 322 -2.34 6.78 -22.47
CA PRO A 322 -3.40 6.69 -21.45
C PRO A 322 -2.93 7.02 -20.03
N GLN A 323 -3.87 7.32 -19.14
CA GLN A 323 -3.62 7.76 -17.76
C GLN A 323 -2.70 6.82 -16.95
N ALA A 324 -2.77 5.51 -17.21
CA ALA A 324 -1.89 4.51 -16.59
C ALA A 324 -0.42 4.60 -17.08
N ALA A 325 -0.19 5.06 -18.30
CA ALA A 325 1.14 5.37 -18.84
C ALA A 325 1.65 6.71 -18.31
N MET A 326 0.77 7.67 -18.03
CA MET A 326 1.12 8.94 -17.35
C MET A 326 1.59 8.70 -15.91
N ASP A 327 0.90 7.84 -15.16
CA ASP A 327 1.29 7.47 -13.80
C ASP A 327 2.65 6.75 -13.73
N ARG A 328 2.91 5.86 -14.70
CA ARG A 328 4.21 5.17 -14.83
C ARG A 328 5.30 6.10 -15.35
N GLY A 329 4.97 6.99 -16.29
CA GLY A 329 5.87 8.01 -16.83
C GLY A 329 6.31 9.02 -15.77
N PHE A 330 5.41 9.41 -14.87
CA PHE A 330 5.70 10.33 -13.79
C PHE A 330 6.56 9.70 -12.69
N SER A 331 6.23 8.47 -12.25
CA SER A 331 7.08 7.70 -11.34
C SER A 331 8.47 7.45 -11.96
N PHE A 332 8.52 7.14 -13.25
CA PHE A 332 9.76 7.02 -14.02
C PHE A 332 10.55 8.33 -14.04
N LEU A 333 9.90 9.48 -14.27
CA LEU A 333 10.56 10.78 -14.36
C LEU A 333 11.14 11.23 -13.01
N LEU A 334 10.40 11.05 -11.92
CA LEU A 334 10.87 11.32 -10.56
C LEU A 334 12.01 10.39 -10.14
N LYS A 335 11.92 9.09 -10.46
CA LYS A 335 13.01 8.12 -10.22
C LYS A 335 14.25 8.42 -11.07
N THR A 336 14.06 8.87 -12.31
CA THR A 336 15.16 9.29 -13.19
C THR A 336 15.84 10.54 -12.64
N TYR A 337 15.06 11.53 -12.21
CA TYR A 337 15.57 12.75 -11.59
C TYR A 337 16.40 12.44 -10.33
N ASP A 338 15.89 11.58 -9.44
CA ASP A 338 16.62 11.16 -8.24
C ASP A 338 17.89 10.35 -8.58
N LEU A 339 17.84 9.49 -9.60
CA LEU A 339 19.00 8.71 -10.06
C LEU A 339 20.09 9.58 -10.72
N VAL A 340 19.71 10.60 -11.48
CA VAL A 340 20.63 11.60 -12.02
C VAL A 340 21.32 12.36 -10.89
N ARG A 341 20.57 12.73 -9.84
CA ARG A 341 21.06 13.51 -8.69
C ARG A 341 21.95 12.71 -7.75
N ARG A 342 21.57 11.46 -7.40
CA ARG A 342 22.36 10.57 -6.52
C ARG A 342 23.64 10.06 -7.18
N GLY A 343 23.75 10.21 -8.49
CA GLY A 343 24.85 9.68 -9.28
C GLY A 343 24.70 8.18 -9.49
N GLY A 344 23.91 7.78 -10.50
CA GLY A 344 23.75 6.40 -10.97
C GLY A 344 24.24 6.18 -12.41
N LYS A 345 23.96 5.00 -12.98
CA LYS A 345 24.15 4.75 -14.42
C LYS A 345 22.78 4.68 -15.10
N ILE A 346 22.59 5.43 -16.18
CA ILE A 346 21.39 5.37 -17.01
C ILE A 346 21.73 4.61 -18.28
N HIS A 347 21.06 3.49 -18.52
CA HIS A 347 21.24 2.70 -19.73
C HIS A 347 20.16 3.08 -20.74
N THR A 348 20.56 3.76 -21.81
CA THR A 348 19.67 4.12 -22.91
C THR A 348 19.87 3.18 -24.08
N ILE A 349 18.79 2.86 -24.78
CA ILE A 349 18.82 2.07 -26.01
C ILE A 349 18.09 2.89 -27.07
N THR A 350 18.76 3.20 -28.17
CA THR A 350 18.16 3.99 -29.24
C THR A 350 17.28 3.11 -30.11
N LEU A 351 15.96 3.35 -30.13
CA LEU A 351 15.05 2.66 -31.03
C LEU A 351 14.94 3.43 -32.36
N GLY A 352 15.65 2.98 -33.39
CA GLY A 352 15.64 3.60 -34.72
C GLY A 352 16.84 3.35 -35.63
N GLY A 353 17.79 2.49 -35.23
CA GLY A 353 18.94 2.10 -36.03
C GLY A 353 19.93 1.29 -35.18
N SER A 354 20.41 0.15 -35.71
CA SER A 354 21.48 -0.72 -35.19
C SER A 354 21.52 -1.08 -33.68
N GLY A 355 20.48 -0.78 -32.89
CA GLY A 355 20.36 -1.22 -31.49
C GLY A 355 21.41 -0.66 -30.53
N HIS A 356 22.03 0.49 -30.84
CA HIS A 356 23.11 1.03 -30.03
C HIS A 356 22.63 1.39 -28.62
N SER A 357 23.20 0.70 -27.62
CA SER A 357 23.05 1.02 -26.20
C SER A 357 24.11 2.02 -25.75
N LYS A 358 23.70 3.06 -25.02
CA LYS A 358 24.61 4.00 -24.36
C LYS A 358 24.35 4.03 -22.87
N THR A 359 25.41 3.85 -22.09
CA THR A 359 25.38 3.97 -20.63
C THR A 359 25.92 5.33 -20.22
N PHE A 360 25.06 6.15 -19.61
CA PHE A 360 25.47 7.43 -19.04
C PHE A 360 25.82 7.23 -17.57
N ARG A 361 27.03 7.62 -17.15
CA ARG A 361 27.41 7.65 -15.75
C ARG A 361 27.10 9.04 -15.19
N CYS A 362 26.15 9.14 -14.27
CA CYS A 362 25.83 10.35 -13.55
C CYS A 362 26.82 10.49 -12.37
N GLN A 363 27.62 11.56 -12.35
CA GLN A 363 28.42 11.94 -11.18
C GLN A 363 27.57 12.77 -10.22
N LYS A 364 27.86 12.68 -8.92
CA LYS A 364 27.25 13.53 -7.88
C LYS A 364 27.77 14.96 -8.01
N SER A 365 27.09 15.82 -8.75
CA SER A 365 27.29 17.28 -8.65
C SER A 365 26.08 18.08 -9.15
N PHE A 366 25.81 19.19 -8.47
CA PHE A 366 24.66 20.07 -8.73
C PHE A 366 24.78 20.82 -10.08
N SER A 367 25.99 21.21 -10.47
CA SER A 367 26.26 22.02 -11.67
C SER A 367 26.08 21.29 -13.00
N ASP A 368 26.13 19.96 -12.99
CA ASP A 368 26.04 19.11 -14.19
C ASP A 368 24.59 18.64 -14.47
N SER A 369 23.67 18.92 -13.54
CA SER A 369 22.25 18.57 -13.64
C SER A 369 21.52 19.42 -14.69
N ALA A 370 21.89 20.71 -14.81
CA ALA A 370 21.31 21.64 -15.78
C ALA A 370 21.66 21.26 -17.23
N ARG A 371 22.92 20.85 -17.47
CA ARG A 371 23.41 20.41 -18.78
C ARG A 371 22.82 19.07 -19.22
N LYS A 372 22.44 18.22 -18.25
CA LYS A 372 21.79 16.92 -18.49
C LYS A 372 20.27 17.05 -18.65
N LEU A 373 19.65 18.02 -18.00
CA LEU A 373 18.30 18.48 -18.31
C LEU A 373 18.24 19.07 -19.74
N GLU A 374 19.31 19.72 -20.20
CA GLU A 374 19.46 20.17 -21.60
C GLU A 374 19.48 19.01 -22.61
N LEU A 375 20.10 17.87 -22.25
CA LEU A 375 20.08 16.63 -23.04
C LEU A 375 18.67 16.03 -23.13
N LEU A 376 17.94 16.01 -22.01
CA LEU A 376 16.53 15.61 -21.97
C LEU A 376 15.67 16.58 -22.81
N LYS A 377 15.91 17.89 -22.68
CA LYS A 377 15.27 18.96 -23.47
C LYS A 377 15.58 18.82 -24.97
N LYS A 378 16.79 18.45 -25.36
CA LYS A 378 17.19 18.18 -26.76
C LYS A 378 16.53 16.92 -27.32
N ALA A 379 16.45 15.85 -26.52
CA ALA A 379 15.73 14.63 -26.88
C ALA A 379 14.22 14.87 -27.05
N LEU A 380 13.63 15.70 -26.18
CA LEU A 380 12.22 16.10 -26.27
C LEU A 380 11.96 17.05 -27.44
N LYS A 381 12.90 17.93 -27.81
CA LYS A 381 12.77 18.83 -28.99
C LYS A 381 12.81 18.09 -30.33
N ASN A 382 13.39 16.89 -30.39
CA ASN A 382 13.43 16.04 -31.59
C ASN A 382 12.87 14.64 -31.28
N PRO A 383 11.54 14.49 -31.15
CA PRO A 383 10.89 13.23 -30.71
C PRO A 383 11.07 12.06 -31.69
N ARG A 384 11.61 12.31 -32.90
CA ARG A 384 11.97 11.27 -33.87
C ARG A 384 13.34 10.65 -33.64
N SER A 385 14.21 11.23 -32.80
CA SER A 385 15.60 10.77 -32.58
C SER A 385 15.83 10.02 -31.26
N VAL A 386 14.88 10.01 -30.32
CA VAL A 386 15.00 9.27 -29.06
C VAL A 386 13.67 8.62 -28.73
N ARG A 387 13.64 7.29 -28.75
CA ARG A 387 12.49 6.47 -28.40
C ARG A 387 12.95 5.53 -27.29
N LEU A 388 12.37 5.70 -26.10
CA LEU A 388 12.68 5.04 -24.82
C LEU A 388 13.96 5.49 -24.07
N ILE A 389 13.76 5.95 -22.83
CA ILE A 389 14.78 5.96 -21.77
C ILE A 389 14.38 4.84 -20.80
N LEU A 390 15.28 3.91 -20.50
CA LEU A 390 15.09 2.92 -19.45
C LEU A 390 16.04 3.28 -18.30
N VAL A 391 15.54 3.22 -17.07
CA VAL A 391 16.35 3.46 -15.87
C VAL A 391 16.37 2.17 -15.09
N ALA A 392 17.49 1.44 -15.18
CA ALA A 392 17.78 0.31 -14.33
C ALA A 392 18.52 0.81 -13.08
N LEU A 393 17.97 0.55 -11.91
CA LEU A 393 18.77 0.55 -10.68
C LEU A 393 19.68 -0.67 -10.73
N ALA A 394 20.93 -0.53 -10.35
CA ALA A 394 21.89 -1.63 -10.32
C ALA A 394 21.39 -2.71 -9.33
N LEU A 395 20.70 -3.72 -9.86
CA LEU A 395 20.44 -4.99 -9.21
C LEU A 395 20.76 -6.08 -10.23
N ASP A 396 21.50 -7.06 -9.72
CA ASP A 396 22.03 -8.28 -10.35
C ASP A 396 21.38 -8.66 -11.69
N GLU A 397 22.20 -8.69 -12.75
CA GLU A 397 21.80 -9.01 -14.14
C GLU A 397 21.10 -10.37 -14.26
N ASN A 398 21.25 -11.24 -13.26
CA ASN A 398 20.70 -12.60 -13.24
C ASN A 398 19.21 -12.72 -12.84
N LYS A 399 18.53 -11.63 -12.45
CA LYS A 399 17.11 -11.67 -11.99
C LYS A 399 16.04 -11.34 -13.03
N TRP A 400 16.40 -11.18 -14.30
CA TRP A 400 15.48 -10.73 -15.35
C TRP A 400 14.68 -11.94 -15.89
N LYS A 401 13.50 -12.25 -15.31
CA LYS A 401 12.79 -13.50 -15.68
C LYS A 401 11.40 -13.40 -16.32
N PHE A 402 10.74 -12.24 -16.46
CA PHE A 402 9.40 -12.23 -17.07
C PHE A 402 9.16 -11.15 -18.13
N LYS A 403 8.77 -11.62 -19.32
CA LYS A 403 8.29 -10.83 -20.46
C LYS A 403 6.76 -10.88 -20.43
N LYS A 404 6.09 -9.85 -19.89
CA LYS A 404 4.62 -9.77 -19.89
C LYS A 404 4.13 -9.02 -21.13
N ARG A 405 3.19 -9.62 -21.87
CA ARG A 405 2.50 -8.97 -23.00
C ARG A 405 1.36 -8.11 -22.44
N ILE A 406 1.39 -6.80 -22.69
CA ILE A 406 0.29 -5.90 -22.30
C ILE A 406 -0.75 -5.96 -23.43
N GLN A 407 -2.00 -6.28 -23.10
CA GLN A 407 -3.13 -6.17 -24.02
C GLN A 407 -3.71 -4.76 -23.91
N TRP A 408 -3.48 -3.93 -24.93
CA TRP A 408 -3.78 -2.49 -24.90
C TRP A 408 -5.24 -2.16 -25.25
N ASP A 409 -5.93 -3.05 -25.97
CA ASP A 409 -7.30 -2.84 -26.45
C ASP A 409 -8.34 -2.64 -25.34
N LEU A 410 -8.17 -3.29 -24.18
CA LEU A 410 -9.09 -3.19 -23.05
C LEU A 410 -8.99 -1.83 -22.33
N LEU A 411 -7.80 -1.22 -22.32
CA LEU A 411 -7.56 0.06 -21.64
C LEU A 411 -8.04 1.24 -22.48
N LEU A 412 -7.82 1.20 -23.80
CA LEU A 412 -8.18 2.29 -24.72
C LEU A 412 -9.69 2.52 -24.84
N ASN A 413 -10.50 1.45 -24.68
CA ASN A 413 -11.96 1.54 -24.74
C ASN A 413 -12.56 2.32 -23.56
N ALA A 414 -11.89 2.35 -22.41
CA ALA A 414 -12.36 3.05 -21.21
C ALA A 414 -11.89 4.52 -21.15
N GLU A 415 -11.02 4.94 -22.06
CA GLU A 415 -10.48 6.30 -22.11
C GLU A 415 -11.47 7.26 -22.77
N ASN A 416 -11.38 8.54 -22.41
CA ASN A 416 -12.24 9.60 -22.95
C ASN A 416 -11.91 9.87 -24.43
N VAL A 417 -12.90 10.28 -25.24
CA VAL A 417 -12.70 10.62 -26.66
C VAL A 417 -11.72 11.76 -26.92
N ASP A 418 -11.40 12.56 -25.89
CA ASP A 418 -10.42 13.65 -25.96
C ASP A 418 -8.98 13.20 -26.25
N ILE A 419 -8.69 11.90 -26.10
CA ILE A 419 -7.38 11.32 -26.47
C ILE A 419 -7.21 11.21 -27.99
N ILE A 420 -8.29 11.26 -28.77
CA ILE A 420 -8.27 11.10 -30.22
C ILE A 420 -7.96 12.46 -30.87
N PRO A 421 -6.82 12.61 -31.55
CA PRO A 421 -6.45 13.90 -32.15
C PRO A 421 -7.43 14.28 -33.27
N GLY A 422 -7.94 15.51 -33.22
CA GLY A 422 -8.85 16.06 -34.24
C GLY A 422 -10.35 15.89 -33.94
N VAL A 423 -10.71 15.33 -32.79
CA VAL A 423 -12.09 15.22 -32.32
C VAL A 423 -12.54 16.51 -31.63
N ASP A 424 -13.69 17.05 -32.03
CA ASP A 424 -14.41 18.06 -31.24
C ASP A 424 -15.20 17.40 -30.11
N THR A 425 -14.66 17.49 -28.90
CA THR A 425 -15.20 16.84 -27.70
C THR A 425 -16.44 17.54 -27.15
N SER A 426 -16.65 18.81 -27.48
CA SER A 426 -17.83 19.56 -27.02
C SER A 426 -19.10 19.06 -27.71
N GLN A 427 -18.99 18.73 -28.99
CA GLN A 427 -20.07 18.19 -29.81
C GLN A 427 -20.39 16.73 -29.46
N LEU A 428 -19.36 15.91 -29.23
CA LEU A 428 -19.56 14.50 -28.85
C LEU A 428 -20.19 14.34 -27.45
N LYS A 429 -19.82 15.20 -26.49
CA LYS A 429 -20.48 15.19 -25.17
C LYS A 429 -21.95 15.56 -25.24
N ALA A 430 -22.33 16.45 -26.16
CA ALA A 430 -23.73 16.83 -26.36
C ALA A 430 -24.62 15.67 -26.85
N ILE A 431 -24.02 14.59 -27.37
CA ILE A 431 -24.72 13.37 -27.83
C ILE A 431 -24.36 12.11 -27.03
N ASN A 432 -23.91 12.30 -25.77
CA ASN A 432 -23.53 11.23 -24.84
C ASN A 432 -22.43 10.29 -25.37
N VAL A 433 -21.47 10.83 -26.13
CA VAL A 433 -20.27 10.10 -26.55
C VAL A 433 -19.09 10.62 -25.73
N GLU A 434 -18.71 9.88 -24.68
CA GLU A 434 -17.67 10.29 -23.75
C GLU A 434 -16.40 9.47 -23.87
N THR A 435 -16.50 8.19 -24.22
CA THR A 435 -15.36 7.27 -24.33
C THR A 435 -15.10 6.83 -25.77
N VAL A 436 -13.88 6.34 -26.03
CA VAL A 436 -13.52 5.74 -27.33
C VAL A 436 -14.46 4.59 -27.69
N LYS A 437 -14.91 3.82 -26.70
CA LYS A 437 -15.93 2.77 -26.89
C LYS A 437 -17.28 3.35 -27.30
N ASP A 438 -17.71 4.44 -26.68
CA ASP A 438 -18.96 5.11 -27.04
C ASP A 438 -18.89 5.64 -28.47
N LEU A 439 -17.74 6.19 -28.88
CA LEU A 439 -17.53 6.69 -30.24
C LEU A 439 -17.53 5.56 -31.27
N ARG A 440 -16.84 4.45 -30.99
CA ARG A 440 -16.90 3.22 -31.82
C ARG A 440 -18.34 2.74 -31.99
N THR A 441 -19.05 2.63 -30.87
CA THR A 441 -20.45 2.18 -30.84
C THR A 441 -21.37 3.14 -31.61
N ALA A 442 -21.18 4.45 -31.46
CA ALA A 442 -22.00 5.47 -32.11
C ALA A 442 -21.73 5.59 -33.62
N ILE A 443 -20.52 5.26 -34.08
CA ILE A 443 -20.18 5.18 -35.51
C ILE A 443 -20.76 3.91 -36.14
N ASP A 444 -20.64 2.77 -35.46
CA ASP A 444 -21.10 1.47 -35.97
C ASP A 444 -22.62 1.32 -35.95
N ALA A 445 -23.28 1.80 -34.89
CA ALA A 445 -24.72 1.70 -34.70
C ALA A 445 -25.28 2.92 -33.93
N PRO A 446 -25.47 4.08 -34.59
CA PRO A 446 -25.95 5.28 -33.92
C PRO A 446 -27.36 5.10 -33.34
N SER A 447 -27.53 5.46 -32.07
CA SER A 447 -28.86 5.53 -31.44
C SER A 447 -29.75 6.58 -32.11
N ALA A 448 -31.06 6.52 -31.88
CA ALA A 448 -32.01 7.45 -32.51
C ALA A 448 -31.65 8.93 -32.31
N HIS A 449 -31.12 9.30 -31.14
CA HIS A 449 -30.67 10.66 -30.82
C HIS A 449 -29.32 11.04 -31.47
N GLN A 450 -28.49 10.06 -31.84
CA GLN A 450 -27.17 10.27 -32.44
C GLN A 450 -27.20 10.31 -33.98
N ARG A 451 -28.27 9.78 -34.61
CA ARG A 451 -28.39 9.73 -36.08
C ARG A 451 -28.40 11.10 -36.74
N ASP A 452 -28.99 12.11 -36.11
CA ASP A 452 -29.04 13.47 -36.64
C ASP A 452 -27.64 14.10 -36.66
N PHE A 453 -26.84 13.81 -35.63
CA PHE A 453 -25.45 14.27 -35.51
C PHE A 453 -24.51 13.54 -36.48
N PHE A 454 -24.59 12.20 -36.53
CA PHE A 454 -23.80 11.38 -37.44
C PHE A 454 -24.43 11.27 -38.83
N SER A 455 -24.92 12.39 -39.36
CA SER A 455 -25.46 12.45 -40.72
C SER A 455 -24.35 12.69 -41.76
N GLY A 456 -24.41 11.95 -42.87
CA GLY A 456 -23.56 12.16 -44.05
C GLY A 456 -22.06 12.29 -43.75
N GLY A 457 -21.46 13.42 -44.16
CA GLY A 457 -20.02 13.67 -44.09
C GLY A 457 -19.42 13.71 -42.68
N VAL A 458 -20.24 13.91 -41.64
CA VAL A 458 -19.77 13.91 -40.23
C VAL A 458 -19.42 12.49 -39.79
N LEU A 459 -20.24 11.50 -40.14
CA LEU A 459 -19.94 10.08 -39.86
C LEU A 459 -18.64 9.65 -40.57
N THR A 460 -18.47 10.04 -41.83
CA THR A 460 -17.25 9.74 -42.60
C THR A 460 -16.01 10.40 -41.98
N HIS A 461 -16.15 11.63 -41.49
CA HIS A 461 -15.06 12.35 -40.83
C HIS A 461 -14.60 11.64 -39.54
N TYR A 462 -15.53 11.34 -38.63
CA TYR A 462 -15.21 10.67 -37.37
C TYR A 462 -14.75 9.22 -37.57
N SER A 463 -15.30 8.50 -38.56
CA SER A 463 -14.82 7.17 -38.95
C SER A 463 -13.37 7.21 -39.42
N THR A 464 -13.00 8.22 -40.21
CA THR A 464 -11.62 8.38 -40.71
C THR A 464 -10.65 8.70 -39.58
N ILE A 465 -11.06 9.58 -38.65
CA ILE A 465 -10.27 9.93 -37.47
C ILE A 465 -10.05 8.70 -36.58
N LEU A 466 -11.12 7.94 -36.30
CA LEU A 466 -11.06 6.74 -35.47
C LEU A 466 -10.19 5.65 -36.12
N LYS A 467 -10.34 5.43 -37.43
CA LYS A 467 -9.50 4.49 -38.18
C LYS A 467 -8.01 4.84 -38.12
N SER A 468 -7.66 6.11 -38.34
CA SER A 468 -6.28 6.61 -38.23
C SER A 468 -5.73 6.46 -36.81
N PHE A 469 -6.57 6.69 -35.80
CA PHE A 469 -6.23 6.46 -34.41
C PHE A 469 -5.95 4.97 -34.13
N ASP A 470 -6.82 4.07 -34.58
CA ASP A 470 -6.69 2.62 -34.38
C ASP A 470 -5.47 2.03 -35.11
N GLU A 471 -5.21 2.44 -36.35
CA GLU A 471 -4.01 2.07 -37.10
C GLU A 471 -2.73 2.49 -36.36
N ARG A 472 -2.74 3.68 -35.76
CA ARG A 472 -1.61 4.17 -34.96
C ARG A 472 -1.44 3.37 -33.67
N GLN A 473 -2.52 3.02 -32.97
CA GLN A 473 -2.45 2.18 -31.77
C GLN A 473 -1.93 0.78 -32.09
N ASN A 474 -2.44 0.15 -33.16
CA ASN A 474 -1.97 -1.15 -33.63
C ASN A 474 -0.47 -1.14 -34.01
N ALA A 475 0.00 -0.07 -34.65
CA ALA A 475 1.42 0.10 -34.95
C ALA A 475 2.27 0.23 -33.67
N ILE A 476 1.77 0.93 -32.64
CA ILE A 476 2.41 1.05 -31.34
C ILE A 476 2.45 -0.31 -30.62
N GLU A 477 1.34 -1.05 -30.57
CA GLU A 477 1.30 -2.38 -29.96
C GLU A 477 2.22 -3.38 -30.67
N THR A 478 2.19 -3.39 -32.00
CA THR A 478 3.08 -4.23 -32.82
C THR A 478 4.56 -3.88 -32.61
N MET A 479 4.87 -2.60 -32.39
CA MET A 479 6.22 -2.15 -32.05
C MET A 479 6.61 -2.61 -30.63
N LEU A 480 5.72 -2.45 -29.64
CA LEU A 480 5.96 -2.78 -28.24
C LEU A 480 6.09 -4.29 -28.00
N THR A 481 5.35 -5.13 -28.73
CA THR A 481 5.46 -6.60 -28.65
C THR A 481 6.81 -7.14 -29.13
N LYS A 482 7.50 -6.39 -30.01
CA LYS A 482 8.85 -6.69 -30.50
C LYS A 482 9.95 -6.22 -29.53
N ILE A 483 9.62 -5.43 -28.53
CA ILE A 483 10.55 -4.92 -27.52
C ILE A 483 10.46 -5.80 -26.27
N PRO A 484 11.58 -6.36 -25.75
CA PRO A 484 11.58 -7.02 -24.45
C PRO A 484 11.24 -5.98 -23.37
N MET A 485 10.00 -5.99 -22.88
CA MET A 485 9.59 -5.17 -21.76
C MET A 485 9.98 -5.88 -20.47
N TYR A 486 10.91 -5.30 -19.72
CA TYR A 486 11.22 -5.73 -18.38
C TYR A 486 10.42 -4.88 -17.42
N VAL A 487 9.39 -5.48 -16.85
CA VAL A 487 8.67 -4.89 -15.73
C VAL A 487 9.55 -5.11 -14.51
N LEU A 488 9.89 -4.02 -13.82
CA LEU A 488 10.37 -4.14 -12.45
C LEU A 488 9.15 -4.56 -11.62
N GLU A 489 8.94 -5.86 -11.47
CA GLU A 489 8.13 -6.36 -10.35
C GLU A 489 8.91 -6.02 -9.09
N VAL A 490 8.30 -5.20 -8.24
CA VAL A 490 8.82 -4.85 -6.91
C VAL A 490 8.58 -6.01 -5.98
#